data_AF-A0A524GKK9-F1
#
_entry.id   AF-A0A524GKK9-F1
#
_cell.length_a   1.000
_cell.length_b   1.000
_cell.length_c   1.000
_cell.angle_alpha   90.00
_cell.angle_beta   90.00
_cell.angle_gamma   90.00
#
_symmetry.space_group_name_H-M   'P 1'
#
loop_
_entity.id
_entity.type
_entity.pdbx_description
1 polymer ?
#
loop_
_entity_poly.entity_id
_entity_poly.type
_entity_poly.pdbx_seq_one_letter_code
_entity_poly.pdbx_strand_id
1 'polypeptide(L)'
;MEVTLLVQAADDAFRILENARGQAVELLNTATKLTSDTRWMEEKKLQAILLGAQKKKSGFQNFVVTFLMLFAFWALLSGKFDTFHLSLGVICSLVVAFMGHDLLFTNVRVGDIRVIVQRFLAYLPWHVYQIVVANFHVAYLALSPKMPISPKIMRFKTKLESDISWVTLANSITLTPGTITIDIEEGEFVVHALSERLADDLNTGEMEDRIAHVFMEADHIYIQDVLDVARIFAEFR
;
A
#
# COMPACT_ATOMS: atom_id res chain seq x y z
N MET A 1 -20.52 83.78 14.80
CA MET A 1 -19.08 83.44 14.67
C MET A 1 -18.70 82.26 15.56
N GLU A 2 -19.14 82.21 16.83
CA GLU A 2 -18.85 81.09 17.75
C GLU A 2 -19.46 79.73 17.34
N VAL A 3 -20.69 79.70 16.82
CA VAL A 3 -21.34 78.44 16.42
C VAL A 3 -20.61 77.76 15.26
N THR A 4 -20.10 78.53 14.30
CA THR A 4 -19.33 78.01 13.16
C THR A 4 -17.99 77.42 13.60
N LEU A 5 -17.33 78.04 14.59
CA LEU A 5 -16.09 77.55 15.18
C LEU A 5 -16.29 76.24 15.96
N LEU A 6 -17.39 76.12 16.70
CA LEU A 6 -17.75 74.90 17.43
C LEU A 6 -18.08 73.74 16.50
N VAL A 7 -18.81 74.00 15.41
CA VAL A 7 -19.13 72.99 14.39
C VAL A 7 -17.85 72.53 13.69
N GLN A 8 -16.96 73.45 13.32
CA GLN A 8 -15.69 73.11 12.67
C GLN A 8 -14.75 72.33 13.59
N ALA A 9 -14.65 72.71 14.87
CA ALA A 9 -13.85 71.97 15.85
C ALA A 9 -14.41 70.56 16.13
N ALA A 10 -15.74 70.40 16.13
CA ALA A 10 -16.38 69.10 16.28
C ALA A 10 -16.14 68.20 15.06
N ASP A 11 -16.21 68.75 13.85
CA ASP A 11 -15.92 68.03 12.61
C ASP A 11 -14.43 67.60 12.54
N ASP A 12 -13.51 68.49 12.94
CA ASP A 12 -12.09 68.17 13.04
C ASP A 12 -11.81 67.08 14.09
N ALA A 13 -12.45 67.16 15.26
CA ALA A 13 -12.33 66.13 16.29
C ALA A 13 -12.89 64.77 15.82
N PHE A 14 -14.02 64.78 15.12
CA PHE A 14 -14.60 63.57 14.54
C PHE A 14 -13.69 62.96 13.47
N ARG A 15 -13.11 63.79 12.60
CA ARG A 15 -12.14 63.36 11.58
C ARG A 15 -10.87 62.76 12.20
N ILE A 16 -10.36 63.35 13.28
CA ILE A 16 -9.20 62.81 14.00
C ILE A 16 -9.54 61.44 14.61
N LEU A 17 -10.72 61.29 15.23
CA LEU A 17 -11.16 60.02 15.80
C LEU A 17 -11.36 58.93 14.74
N GLU A 18 -11.94 59.26 13.59
CA GLU A 18 -12.15 58.31 12.50
C GLU A 18 -10.80 57.86 11.89
N ASN A 19 -9.86 58.80 11.72
CA ASN A 19 -8.50 58.48 11.27
C ASN A 19 -7.74 57.59 12.27
N ALA A 20 -7.84 57.89 13.56
CA ALA A 20 -7.24 57.09 14.62
C ALA A 20 -7.83 55.68 14.69
N ARG A 21 -9.15 55.55 14.50
CA ARG A 21 -9.83 54.24 14.39
C ARG A 21 -9.32 53.45 13.20
N GLY A 22 -9.16 54.09 12.04
CA GLY A 22 -8.61 53.46 10.83
C GLY A 22 -7.22 52.88 11.06
N GLN A 23 -6.31 53.65 11.67
CA GLN A 23 -4.96 53.19 11.98
C GLN A 23 -4.95 52.05 13.00
N ALA A 24 -5.80 52.09 14.04
CA ALA A 24 -5.88 51.02 15.02
C ALA A 24 -6.34 49.69 14.41
N VAL A 25 -7.30 49.74 13.48
CA VAL A 25 -7.78 48.54 12.75
C VAL A 25 -6.69 47.99 11.83
N GLU A 26 -5.95 48.85 11.14
CA GLU A 26 -4.83 48.44 10.27
C GLU A 26 -3.71 47.77 11.08
N LEU A 27 -3.36 48.31 12.25
CA LEU A 27 -2.38 47.72 13.16
C LEU A 27 -2.86 46.37 13.71
N LEU A 28 -4.15 46.26 14.08
CA LEU A 28 -4.72 44.99 14.54
C LEU A 28 -4.68 43.93 13.43
N ASN A 29 -5.05 44.30 12.21
CA ASN A 29 -5.00 43.39 11.05
C ASN A 29 -3.56 42.94 10.76
N THR A 30 -2.60 43.87 10.84
CA THR A 30 -1.18 43.57 10.63
C THR A 30 -0.63 42.66 11.73
N ALA A 31 -0.94 42.93 13.00
CA ALA A 31 -0.53 42.11 14.13
C ALA A 31 -1.14 40.70 14.05
N THR A 32 -2.41 40.61 13.66
CA THR A 32 -3.11 39.32 13.49
C THR A 32 -2.48 38.52 12.34
N LYS A 33 -2.19 39.17 11.21
CA LYS A 33 -1.52 38.55 10.06
C LYS A 33 -0.11 38.06 10.40
N LEU A 34 0.69 38.88 11.10
CA LEU A 34 2.03 38.47 11.56
C LEU A 34 1.95 37.29 12.53
N THR A 35 0.94 37.26 13.40
CA THR A 35 0.74 36.15 14.34
C THR A 35 0.29 34.87 13.63
N SER A 36 -0.58 34.96 12.61
CA SER A 36 -0.97 33.80 11.81
C SER A 36 0.18 33.29 10.94
N ASP A 37 0.95 34.19 10.33
CA ASP A 37 2.08 33.83 9.47
C ASP A 37 3.21 33.17 10.29
N THR A 38 3.48 33.67 11.50
CA THR A 38 4.49 33.06 12.39
C THR A 38 4.04 31.68 12.87
N ARG A 39 2.76 31.51 13.28
CA ARG A 39 2.19 30.19 13.62
C ARG A 39 2.26 29.21 12.45
N TRP A 40 1.85 29.64 11.26
CA TRP A 40 1.89 28.81 10.06
C TRP A 40 3.31 28.35 9.71
N MET A 41 4.30 29.24 9.88
CA MET A 41 5.71 28.89 9.68
C MET A 41 6.22 27.90 10.74
N GLU A 42 5.78 28.04 12.00
CA GLU A 42 6.14 27.13 13.08
C GLU A 42 5.52 25.74 12.90
N GLU A 43 4.24 25.67 12.53
CA GLU A 43 3.55 24.42 12.19
C GLU A 43 4.22 23.70 11.03
N LYS A 44 4.59 24.41 9.96
CA LYS A 44 5.34 23.82 8.83
C LYS A 44 6.70 23.29 9.23
N LYS A 45 7.43 24.01 10.08
CA LYS A 45 8.72 23.55 10.61
C LYS A 45 8.56 22.30 11.48
N LEU A 46 7.57 22.28 12.37
CA LEU A 46 7.25 21.11 13.19
C LEU A 46 6.86 19.92 12.31
N GLN A 47 5.98 20.11 11.32
CA GLN A 47 5.62 19.06 10.36
C GLN A 47 6.85 18.56 9.60
N ALA A 48 7.71 19.43 9.09
CA ALA A 48 8.93 19.03 8.38
C ALA A 48 9.92 18.27 9.28
N ILE A 49 10.08 18.68 10.54
CA ILE A 49 10.92 17.99 11.53
C ILE A 49 10.33 16.61 11.88
N LEU A 50 9.02 16.54 12.13
CA LEU A 50 8.32 15.29 12.43
C LEU A 50 8.38 14.31 11.25
N LEU A 51 8.10 14.78 10.03
CA LEU A 51 8.19 13.99 8.81
C LEU A 51 9.63 13.51 8.57
N GLY A 52 10.63 14.38 8.76
CA GLY A 52 12.04 14.03 8.66
C GLY A 52 12.46 12.97 9.69
N ALA A 53 12.03 13.12 10.94
CA ALA A 53 12.29 12.15 12.01
C ALA A 53 11.59 10.81 11.76
N GLN A 54 10.33 10.83 11.29
CA GLN A 54 9.57 9.63 10.91
C GLN A 54 10.24 8.90 9.73
N LYS A 55 10.66 9.63 8.69
CA LYS A 55 11.35 9.06 7.53
C LYS A 55 12.68 8.40 7.94
N LYS A 56 13.47 9.06 8.79
CA LYS A 56 14.73 8.52 9.32
C LYS A 56 14.50 7.26 10.17
N LYS A 57 13.46 7.25 11.01
CA LYS A 57 13.10 6.08 11.84
C LYS A 57 12.68 4.89 10.98
N SER A 58 11.87 5.12 9.94
CA SER A 58 11.43 4.08 8.99
C SER A 58 12.60 3.45 8.24
N GLY A 59 13.52 4.27 7.69
CA GLY A 59 14.70 3.77 6.98
C GLY A 59 15.60 2.90 7.87
N PHE A 60 15.82 3.33 9.12
CA PHE A 60 16.59 2.52 10.08
C PHE A 60 15.89 1.20 10.44
N GLN A 61 14.56 1.22 10.62
CA GLN A 61 13.79 0.00 10.86
C GLN A 61 13.87 -0.96 9.67
N ASN A 62 13.69 -0.46 8.45
CA ASN A 62 13.80 -1.24 7.21
C ASN A 62 15.19 -1.86 7.07
N PHE A 63 16.25 -1.10 7.39
CA PHE A 63 17.62 -1.59 7.40
C PHE A 63 17.81 -2.74 8.39
N VAL A 64 17.37 -2.58 9.64
CA VAL A 64 17.52 -3.62 10.67
C VAL A 64 16.73 -4.88 10.31
N VAL A 65 15.48 -4.73 9.86
CA VAL A 65 14.65 -5.88 9.45
C VAL A 65 15.26 -6.60 8.26
N THR A 66 15.71 -5.86 7.24
CA THR A 66 16.40 -6.41 6.07
C THR A 66 17.65 -7.18 6.47
N PHE A 67 18.49 -6.59 7.33
CA PHE A 67 19.70 -7.24 7.82
C PHE A 67 19.39 -8.54 8.55
N LEU A 68 18.45 -8.53 9.50
CA LEU A 68 18.09 -9.71 10.27
C LEU A 68 17.49 -10.81 9.38
N MET A 69 16.66 -10.44 8.41
CA MET A 69 16.07 -11.37 7.45
C MET A 69 17.15 -12.02 6.58
N LEU A 70 18.05 -11.24 6.00
CA LEU A 70 19.14 -11.74 5.16
C LEU A 70 20.13 -12.60 5.95
N PHE A 71 20.44 -12.21 7.19
CA PHE A 71 21.33 -12.97 8.04
C PHE A 71 20.71 -14.30 8.49
N ALA A 72 19.44 -14.30 8.86
CA ALA A 72 18.70 -15.54 9.15
C ALA A 72 18.65 -16.46 7.93
N PHE A 73 18.39 -15.90 6.75
CA PHE A 73 18.42 -16.63 5.48
C PHE A 73 19.80 -17.22 5.17
N TRP A 74 20.88 -16.46 5.39
CA TRP A 74 22.24 -16.94 5.28
C TRP A 74 22.53 -18.10 6.23
N ALA A 75 22.19 -17.95 7.51
CA ALA A 75 22.44 -18.98 8.52
C ALA A 75 21.68 -20.28 8.21
N LEU A 76 20.43 -20.16 7.75
CA LEU A 76 19.60 -21.28 7.32
C LEU A 76 20.21 -22.02 6.12
N LEU A 77 20.67 -21.30 5.10
CA LEU A 77 21.30 -21.89 3.90
C LEU A 77 22.69 -22.45 4.16
N SER A 78 23.49 -21.77 4.98
CA SER A 78 24.86 -22.17 5.28
C SER A 78 24.88 -23.45 6.13
N GLY A 79 23.94 -23.59 7.08
CA GLY A 79 23.85 -24.73 7.99
C GLY A 79 25.06 -24.89 8.93
N LYS A 80 26.01 -23.96 8.89
CA LYS A 80 27.24 -23.96 9.67
C LYS A 80 27.24 -22.79 10.65
N PHE A 81 27.50 -23.10 11.91
CA PHE A 81 27.47 -22.15 13.02
C PHE A 81 28.87 -21.88 13.60
N ASP A 82 29.92 -22.09 12.83
CA ASP A 82 31.28 -21.72 13.22
C ASP A 82 31.50 -20.21 13.08
N THR A 83 32.42 -19.68 13.89
CA THR A 83 32.68 -18.23 13.99
C THR A 83 33.06 -17.61 12.64
N PHE A 84 33.76 -18.35 11.78
CA PHE A 84 34.17 -17.85 10.47
C PHE A 84 32.95 -17.64 9.55
N HIS A 85 32.11 -18.66 9.35
CA HIS A 85 30.94 -18.55 8.47
C HIS A 85 29.90 -17.55 9.00
N LEU A 86 29.76 -17.44 10.32
CA LEU A 86 28.85 -16.47 10.93
C LEU A 86 29.33 -15.03 10.73
N SER A 87 30.63 -14.78 10.92
CA SER A 87 31.23 -13.45 10.70
C SER A 87 31.09 -13.00 9.24
N LEU A 88 31.30 -13.91 8.29
CA LEU A 88 31.11 -13.64 6.87
C LEU A 88 29.64 -13.32 6.55
N GLY A 89 28.70 -14.08 7.12
CA GLY A 89 27.27 -13.82 7.00
C GLY A 89 26.89 -12.43 7.50
N VAL A 90 27.39 -12.02 8.67
CA VAL A 90 27.14 -10.66 9.21
C VAL A 90 27.65 -9.59 8.24
N ILE A 91 28.88 -9.72 7.75
CA ILE A 91 29.47 -8.72 6.84
C ILE A 91 28.66 -8.64 5.54
N CYS A 92 28.36 -9.77 4.92
CA CYS A 92 27.59 -9.82 3.68
C CYS A 92 26.18 -9.23 3.86
N SER A 93 25.45 -9.66 4.89
CA SER A 93 24.11 -9.15 5.17
C SER A 93 24.10 -7.64 5.48
N LEU A 94 25.13 -7.12 6.17
CA LEU A 94 25.26 -5.67 6.41
C LEU A 94 25.44 -4.89 5.12
N VAL A 95 26.33 -5.35 4.23
CA VAL A 95 26.58 -4.69 2.94
C VAL A 95 25.32 -4.67 2.08
N VAL A 96 24.63 -5.81 1.96
CA VAL A 96 23.40 -5.90 1.17
C VAL A 96 22.28 -5.06 1.80
N ALA A 97 22.09 -5.10 3.11
CA ALA A 97 21.10 -4.27 3.78
C ALA A 97 21.41 -2.77 3.60
N PHE A 98 22.68 -2.37 3.66
CA PHE A 98 23.07 -0.98 3.46
C PHE A 98 22.69 -0.49 2.06
N MET A 99 22.92 -1.32 1.05
CA MET A 99 22.61 -0.98 -0.35
C MET A 99 21.12 -1.12 -0.69
N GLY A 100 20.39 -2.04 -0.03
CA GLY A 100 19.07 -2.49 -0.49
C GLY A 100 17.91 -2.34 0.50
N HIS A 101 18.11 -1.73 1.68
CA HIS A 101 17.05 -1.63 2.70
C HIS A 101 15.76 -0.94 2.24
N ASP A 102 15.85 -0.01 1.29
CA ASP A 102 14.69 0.68 0.76
C ASP A 102 13.87 -0.20 -0.21
N LEU A 103 14.47 -1.22 -0.83
CA LEU A 103 13.80 -2.03 -1.86
C LEU A 103 12.76 -3.00 -1.28
N LEU A 104 13.02 -3.57 -0.10
CA LEU A 104 12.15 -4.63 0.46
C LEU A 104 10.85 -4.12 1.08
N PHE A 105 10.80 -2.88 1.53
CA PHE A 105 9.68 -2.36 2.33
C PHE A 105 9.12 -1.01 1.83
N THR A 106 9.29 -0.71 0.54
CA THR A 106 8.86 0.59 -0.05
C THR A 106 7.37 0.92 0.15
N ASN A 107 6.48 -0.06 0.34
CA ASN A 107 5.03 0.20 0.50
C ASN A 107 4.31 -0.70 1.51
N VAL A 108 5.02 -1.50 2.31
CA VAL A 108 4.37 -2.28 3.36
C VAL A 108 4.08 -1.34 4.51
N ARG A 109 2.85 -0.82 4.57
CA ARG A 109 2.32 -0.15 5.75
C ARG A 109 2.67 -1.07 6.92
N VAL A 110 3.49 -0.60 7.87
CA VAL A 110 3.96 -1.37 9.05
C VAL A 110 2.79 -1.57 10.03
N GLY A 111 1.61 -1.91 9.52
CA GLY A 111 0.53 -2.54 10.25
C GLY A 111 0.73 -4.05 10.17
N ASP A 112 0.81 -4.67 11.34
CA ASP A 112 0.67 -6.10 11.57
C ASP A 112 1.28 -7.07 10.54
N ILE A 113 2.56 -6.87 10.18
CA ILE A 113 3.36 -7.88 9.45
C ILE A 113 3.21 -9.28 10.08
N ARG A 114 3.06 -9.33 11.40
CA ARG A 114 2.79 -10.56 12.14
C ARG A 114 1.47 -11.22 11.72
N VAL A 115 0.40 -10.45 11.55
CA VAL A 115 -0.89 -10.98 11.13
C VAL A 115 -0.87 -11.36 9.66
N ILE A 116 -0.23 -10.58 8.79
CA ILE A 116 -0.03 -10.95 7.38
C ILE A 116 0.72 -12.28 7.28
N VAL A 117 1.84 -12.42 7.98
CA VAL A 117 2.62 -13.66 8.02
C VAL A 117 1.77 -14.82 8.55
N GLN A 118 1.00 -14.62 9.62
CA GLN A 118 0.13 -15.66 10.17
C GLN A 118 -0.96 -16.08 9.18
N ARG A 119 -1.64 -15.13 8.53
CA ARG A 119 -2.68 -15.40 7.53
C ARG A 119 -2.09 -16.07 6.29
N PHE A 120 -0.92 -15.64 5.83
CA PHE A 120 -0.20 -16.25 4.72
C PHE A 120 0.18 -17.70 5.03
N LEU A 121 0.72 -17.96 6.24
CA LEU A 121 1.01 -19.34 6.69
C LEU A 121 -0.25 -20.20 6.78
N ALA A 122 -1.41 -19.64 7.13
CA ALA A 122 -2.69 -20.35 7.12
C ALA A 122 -3.24 -20.60 5.71
N TYR A 123 -2.89 -19.75 4.74
CA TYR A 123 -3.22 -19.91 3.32
C TYR A 123 -2.40 -21.03 2.64
N LEU A 124 -1.13 -21.19 3.02
CA LEU A 124 -0.22 -22.15 2.38
C LEU A 124 -0.74 -23.59 2.30
N PRO A 125 -1.29 -24.23 3.36
CA PRO A 125 -1.81 -25.60 3.26
C PRO A 125 -2.92 -25.75 2.21
N TRP A 126 -3.82 -24.77 2.10
CA TRP A 126 -4.85 -24.75 1.07
C TRP A 126 -4.25 -24.61 -0.32
N HIS A 127 -3.28 -23.70 -0.48
CA HIS A 127 -2.60 -23.50 -1.77
C HIS A 127 -1.84 -24.76 -2.22
N VAL A 128 -1.13 -25.42 -1.29
CA VAL A 128 -0.46 -26.70 -1.56
C VAL A 128 -1.47 -27.78 -1.99
N TYR A 129 -2.64 -27.84 -1.37
CA TYR A 129 -3.70 -28.75 -1.79
C TYR A 129 -4.14 -28.47 -3.24
N GLN A 130 -4.37 -27.20 -3.61
CA GLN A 130 -4.71 -26.82 -4.98
C GLN A 130 -3.62 -27.21 -5.98
N ILE A 131 -2.35 -26.98 -5.65
CA ILE A 131 -1.21 -27.41 -6.46
C ILE A 131 -1.25 -28.93 -6.67
N VAL A 132 -1.47 -29.72 -5.62
CA VAL A 132 -1.51 -31.19 -5.72
C VAL A 132 -2.68 -31.65 -6.61
N VAL A 133 -3.86 -31.08 -6.45
CA VAL A 133 -5.04 -31.42 -7.28
C VAL A 133 -4.80 -31.06 -8.74
N ALA A 134 -4.27 -29.87 -9.02
CA ALA A 134 -3.96 -29.42 -10.37
C ALA A 134 -2.84 -30.26 -11.02
N ASN A 135 -1.83 -30.70 -10.25
CA ASN A 135 -0.83 -31.65 -10.73
C ASN A 135 -1.45 -32.96 -11.22
N PHE A 136 -2.40 -33.55 -10.47
CA PHE A 136 -3.08 -34.78 -10.91
C PHE A 136 -3.87 -34.57 -12.19
N HIS A 137 -4.53 -33.41 -12.34
CA HIS A 137 -5.25 -33.06 -13.56
C HIS A 137 -4.30 -32.92 -14.76
N VAL A 138 -3.19 -32.20 -14.61
CA VAL A 138 -2.17 -32.05 -15.67
C VAL A 138 -1.52 -33.40 -16.00
N ALA A 139 -1.23 -34.24 -15.00
CA ALA A 139 -0.71 -35.58 -15.23
C ALA A 139 -1.70 -36.44 -16.03
N TYR A 140 -3.00 -36.36 -15.73
CA TYR A 140 -4.04 -37.01 -16.52
C TYR A 140 -4.08 -36.49 -17.97
N LEU A 141 -4.01 -35.17 -18.17
CA LEU A 141 -3.97 -34.57 -19.51
C LEU A 141 -2.76 -35.03 -20.32
N ALA A 142 -1.58 -35.10 -19.69
CA ALA A 142 -0.32 -35.50 -20.33
C ALA A 142 -0.24 -37.00 -20.65
N LEU A 143 -0.78 -37.85 -19.77
CA LEU A 143 -0.76 -39.31 -19.94
C LEU A 143 -1.93 -39.85 -20.77
N SER A 144 -2.98 -39.05 -20.97
CA SER A 144 -4.12 -39.45 -21.79
C SER A 144 -3.72 -39.53 -23.26
N PRO A 145 -3.87 -40.69 -23.94
CA PRO A 145 -3.55 -40.83 -25.36
C PRO A 145 -4.37 -39.89 -26.27
N LYS A 146 -5.54 -39.47 -25.77
CA LYS A 146 -6.44 -38.55 -26.47
C LYS A 146 -6.03 -37.09 -26.32
N MET A 147 -5.10 -36.77 -25.40
CA MET A 147 -4.64 -35.42 -25.05
C MET A 147 -5.77 -34.37 -25.10
N PRO A 148 -6.78 -34.45 -24.20
CA PRO A 148 -7.92 -33.54 -24.21
C PRO A 148 -7.55 -32.18 -23.63
N ILE A 149 -6.55 -31.52 -24.20
CA ILE A 149 -6.14 -30.15 -23.87
C ILE A 149 -7.02 -29.16 -24.64
N SER A 150 -7.37 -28.06 -23.99
CA SER A 150 -8.13 -26.96 -24.60
C SER A 150 -7.55 -25.65 -24.08
N PRO A 151 -6.42 -25.21 -24.66
CA PRO A 151 -5.72 -24.04 -24.18
C PRO A 151 -6.55 -22.77 -24.41
N LYS A 152 -6.65 -21.91 -23.41
CA LYS A 152 -7.41 -20.66 -23.47
C LYS A 152 -6.63 -19.54 -22.81
N ILE A 153 -6.67 -18.36 -23.42
CA ILE A 153 -6.23 -17.12 -22.78
C ILE A 153 -7.47 -16.48 -22.17
N MET A 154 -7.37 -16.15 -20.89
CA MET A 154 -8.40 -15.46 -20.14
C MET A 154 -7.88 -14.13 -19.63
N ARG A 155 -8.81 -13.19 -19.49
CA ARG A 155 -8.58 -11.86 -18.96
C ARG A 155 -9.61 -11.62 -17.88
N PHE A 156 -9.15 -11.20 -16.71
CA PHE A 156 -10.02 -10.81 -15.61
C PHE A 156 -9.42 -9.62 -14.87
N LYS A 157 -10.28 -8.79 -14.29
CA LYS A 157 -9.86 -7.66 -13.48
C LYS A 157 -9.86 -8.05 -12.01
N THR A 158 -8.74 -7.87 -11.32
CA THR A 158 -8.63 -8.16 -9.90
C THR A 158 -9.27 -7.05 -9.05
N LYS A 159 -9.81 -7.44 -7.90
CA LYS A 159 -10.25 -6.56 -6.82
C LYS A 159 -9.12 -6.15 -5.87
N LEU A 160 -7.95 -6.77 -6.00
CA LEU A 160 -6.77 -6.48 -5.18
C LEU A 160 -6.20 -5.10 -5.55
N GLU A 161 -5.66 -4.39 -4.57
CA GLU A 161 -5.15 -3.02 -4.73
C GLU A 161 -3.62 -2.93 -4.61
N SER A 162 -2.98 -3.82 -3.85
CA SER A 162 -1.53 -3.72 -3.63
C SER A 162 -0.69 -4.55 -4.59
N ASP A 163 0.48 -4.01 -4.95
CA ASP A 163 1.47 -4.69 -5.80
C ASP A 163 1.85 -6.08 -5.26
N ILE A 164 1.99 -6.21 -3.94
CA ILE A 164 2.36 -7.49 -3.31
C ILE A 164 1.23 -8.52 -3.43
N SER A 165 -0.03 -8.08 -3.34
CA SER A 165 -1.20 -8.93 -3.54
C SER A 165 -1.30 -9.37 -4.99
N TRP A 166 -1.05 -8.47 -5.96
CA TRP A 166 -1.00 -8.80 -7.38
C TRP A 166 0.08 -9.85 -7.69
N VAL A 167 1.29 -9.63 -7.19
CA VAL A 167 2.40 -10.58 -7.37
C VAL A 167 2.10 -11.91 -6.69
N THR A 168 1.46 -11.91 -5.52
CA THR A 168 1.10 -13.15 -4.82
C THR A 168 0.03 -13.93 -5.59
N LEU A 169 -0.97 -13.25 -6.16
CA LEU A 169 -1.99 -13.88 -6.99
C LEU A 169 -1.38 -14.46 -8.26
N ALA A 170 -0.54 -13.69 -8.96
CA ALA A 170 0.14 -14.13 -10.18
C ALA A 170 0.98 -15.39 -9.96
N ASN A 171 1.77 -15.41 -8.88
CA ASN A 171 2.56 -16.57 -8.51
C ASN A 171 1.69 -17.74 -8.09
N SER A 172 0.59 -17.50 -7.38
CA SER A 172 -0.36 -18.55 -6.97
C SER A 172 -1.01 -19.22 -8.20
N ILE A 173 -1.40 -18.44 -9.20
CA ILE A 173 -1.94 -18.94 -10.47
C ILE A 173 -0.87 -19.74 -11.21
N THR A 174 0.35 -19.23 -11.30
CA THR A 174 1.44 -19.89 -12.03
C THR A 174 1.92 -21.18 -11.34
N LEU A 175 1.88 -21.24 -10.01
CA LEU A 175 2.22 -22.43 -9.24
C LEU A 175 1.18 -23.54 -9.35
N THR A 176 -0.08 -23.19 -9.67
CA THR A 176 -1.15 -24.16 -9.92
C THR A 176 -0.94 -24.76 -11.31
N PRO A 177 -0.49 -26.03 -11.44
CA PRO A 177 -0.01 -26.50 -12.73
C PRO A 177 -1.09 -26.52 -13.81
N GLY A 178 -0.71 -26.11 -15.02
CA GLY A 178 -1.62 -25.96 -16.14
C GLY A 178 -2.18 -24.54 -16.28
N THR A 179 -1.76 -23.59 -15.44
CA THR A 179 -2.00 -22.15 -15.63
C THR A 179 -0.70 -21.36 -15.57
N ILE A 180 -0.62 -20.25 -16.30
CA ILE A 180 0.51 -19.31 -16.25
C ILE A 180 0.01 -17.88 -16.42
N THR A 181 0.42 -16.99 -15.52
CA THR A 181 0.18 -15.55 -15.68
C THR A 181 1.14 -15.00 -16.74
N ILE A 182 0.59 -14.44 -17.81
CA ILE A 182 1.34 -13.85 -18.92
C ILE A 182 1.71 -12.40 -18.57
N ASP A 183 0.72 -11.64 -18.10
CA ASP A 183 0.86 -10.20 -17.90
C ASP A 183 -0.09 -9.69 -16.82
N ILE A 184 0.28 -8.55 -16.23
CA ILE A 184 -0.50 -7.82 -15.23
C ILE A 184 -0.36 -6.32 -15.54
N GLU A 185 -1.44 -5.69 -15.97
CA GLU A 185 -1.47 -4.26 -16.31
C GLU A 185 -2.68 -3.61 -15.65
N GLU A 186 -2.45 -2.61 -14.78
CA GLU A 186 -3.53 -1.84 -14.11
C GLU A 186 -4.61 -2.70 -13.42
N GLY A 187 -4.21 -3.84 -12.83
CA GLY A 187 -5.12 -4.80 -12.19
C GLY A 187 -5.87 -5.71 -13.17
N GLU A 188 -5.56 -5.70 -14.46
CA GLU A 188 -6.01 -6.71 -15.42
C GLU A 188 -4.98 -7.84 -15.51
N PHE A 189 -5.42 -9.07 -15.23
CA PHE A 189 -4.62 -10.27 -15.32
C PHE A 189 -4.86 -10.97 -16.65
N VAL A 190 -3.77 -11.27 -17.37
CA VAL A 190 -3.79 -12.12 -18.55
C VAL A 190 -3.23 -13.48 -18.17
N VAL A 191 -4.05 -14.51 -18.24
CA VAL A 191 -3.65 -15.87 -17.84
C VAL A 191 -3.88 -16.84 -18.98
N HIS A 192 -2.91 -17.73 -19.20
CA HIS A 192 -3.07 -18.87 -20.08
C HIS A 192 -3.38 -20.12 -19.25
N ALA A 193 -4.47 -20.80 -19.59
CA ALA A 193 -4.89 -22.05 -18.99
C ALA A 193 -4.79 -23.18 -20.02
N LEU A 194 -4.34 -24.35 -19.59
CA LEU A 194 -4.13 -25.55 -20.42
C LEU A 194 -5.45 -26.29 -20.75
N SER A 195 -6.49 -26.08 -19.94
CA SER A 195 -7.80 -26.70 -20.12
C SER A 195 -8.92 -25.78 -19.61
N GLU A 196 -10.13 -25.99 -20.14
CA GLU A 196 -11.33 -25.23 -19.75
C GLU A 196 -11.65 -25.34 -18.26
N ARG A 197 -11.48 -26.54 -17.67
CA ARG A 197 -11.64 -26.74 -16.23
C ARG A 197 -10.75 -25.81 -15.39
N LEU A 198 -9.48 -25.68 -15.77
CA LEU A 198 -8.53 -24.82 -15.05
C LEU A 198 -8.89 -23.33 -15.21
N ALA A 199 -9.44 -22.96 -16.36
CA ALA A 199 -9.99 -21.63 -16.56
C ALA A 199 -11.22 -21.40 -15.64
N ASP A 200 -12.14 -22.35 -15.56
CA ASP A 200 -13.32 -22.22 -14.72
C ASP A 200 -12.98 -22.13 -13.22
N ASP A 201 -11.98 -22.91 -12.77
CA ASP A 201 -11.48 -22.86 -11.39
C ASP A 201 -10.94 -21.45 -11.03
N LEU A 202 -10.29 -20.75 -11.96
CA LEU A 202 -9.83 -19.37 -11.75
C LEU A 202 -10.98 -18.34 -11.69
N ASN A 203 -12.05 -18.56 -12.46
CA ASN A 203 -13.22 -17.67 -12.44
C ASN A 203 -14.03 -17.74 -11.14
N THR A 204 -13.77 -18.73 -10.27
CA THR A 204 -14.45 -18.83 -8.97
C THR A 204 -14.10 -17.71 -8.00
N GLY A 205 -12.95 -17.04 -8.17
CA GLY A 205 -12.47 -15.99 -7.28
C GLY A 205 -11.96 -16.46 -5.92
N GLU A 206 -12.04 -17.77 -5.59
CA GLU A 206 -11.67 -18.26 -4.24
C GLU A 206 -10.20 -17.96 -3.89
N MET A 207 -9.30 -18.08 -4.88
CA MET A 207 -7.89 -17.76 -4.69
C MET A 207 -7.66 -16.27 -4.42
N GLU A 208 -8.36 -15.41 -5.15
CA GLU A 208 -8.32 -13.97 -4.99
C GLU A 208 -8.82 -13.55 -3.61
N ASP A 209 -9.98 -14.05 -3.18
CA ASP A 209 -10.59 -13.75 -1.88
C ASP A 209 -9.67 -14.15 -0.72
N ARG A 210 -9.01 -15.31 -0.82
CA ARG A 210 -8.06 -15.76 0.20
C ARG A 210 -6.84 -14.85 0.27
N ILE A 211 -6.34 -14.37 -0.86
CA ILE A 211 -5.21 -13.44 -0.92
C ILE A 211 -5.62 -12.06 -0.38
N ALA A 212 -6.81 -11.57 -0.74
CA ALA A 212 -7.37 -10.35 -0.18
C ALA A 212 -7.46 -10.42 1.34
N HIS A 213 -7.88 -11.58 1.89
CA HIS A 213 -7.89 -11.79 3.33
C HIS A 213 -6.48 -11.79 3.94
N VAL A 214 -5.48 -12.39 3.27
CA VAL A 214 -4.09 -12.40 3.76
C VAL A 214 -3.53 -10.98 3.91
N PHE A 215 -3.73 -10.15 2.89
CA PHE A 215 -3.20 -8.78 2.84
C PHE A 215 -4.12 -7.72 3.45
N MET A 216 -5.24 -8.14 4.05
CA MET A 216 -6.25 -7.26 4.66
C MET A 216 -6.89 -6.28 3.67
N GLU A 217 -6.92 -6.64 2.39
CA GLU A 217 -7.62 -5.89 1.34
C GLU A 217 -9.11 -6.25 1.29
N ALA A 218 -9.50 -7.33 1.97
CA ALA A 218 -10.90 -7.79 2.06
C ALA A 218 -11.87 -6.75 2.65
N ASP A 219 -11.43 -5.86 3.55
CA ASP A 219 -12.32 -4.88 4.21
C ASP A 219 -12.78 -3.76 3.26
N HIS A 220 -12.03 -3.47 2.19
CA HIS A 220 -12.44 -2.53 1.14
C HIS A 220 -13.37 -3.18 0.10
N ILE A 221 -13.25 -4.50 -0.10
CA ILE A 221 -14.06 -5.26 -1.07
C ILE A 221 -15.53 -5.30 -0.66
N TYR A 222 -15.84 -5.47 0.64
CA TYR A 222 -17.23 -5.46 1.12
C TYR A 222 -17.93 -4.11 0.92
N ILE A 223 -17.19 -2.99 0.97
CA ILE A 223 -17.75 -1.66 0.75
C ILE A 223 -18.01 -1.45 -0.75
N GLN A 224 -17.07 -1.84 -1.62
CA GLN A 224 -17.24 -1.76 -3.07
C GLN A 224 -18.39 -2.64 -3.58
N ASP A 225 -18.47 -3.91 -3.16
CA ASP A 225 -19.55 -4.80 -3.59
C ASP A 225 -20.93 -4.27 -3.14
N VAL A 226 -21.03 -3.66 -1.95
CA VAL A 226 -22.27 -3.00 -1.49
C VAL A 226 -22.56 -1.72 -2.27
N LEU A 227 -21.55 -0.92 -2.60
CA LEU A 227 -21.72 0.31 -3.38
C LEU A 227 -22.08 0.05 -4.84
N ASP A 228 -21.52 -0.98 -5.46
CA ASP A 228 -21.84 -1.39 -6.83
C ASP A 228 -23.26 -1.95 -6.91
N VAL A 229 -23.66 -2.77 -5.95
CA VAL A 229 -25.05 -3.22 -5.83
C VAL A 229 -25.99 -2.02 -5.61
N ALA A 230 -25.65 -1.10 -4.70
CA ALA A 230 -26.45 0.09 -4.45
C ALA A 230 -26.55 1.00 -5.69
N ARG A 231 -25.48 1.13 -6.48
CA ARG A 231 -25.46 1.89 -7.73
C ARG A 231 -26.32 1.25 -8.81
N ILE A 232 -26.25 -0.08 -8.96
CA ILE A 232 -27.14 -0.83 -9.86
C ILE A 232 -28.60 -0.56 -9.47
N PHE A 233 -28.95 -0.69 -8.18
CA PHE A 233 -30.32 -0.40 -7.73
C PHE A 233 -30.73 1.07 -7.88
N ALA A 234 -29.79 2.01 -7.81
CA ALA A 234 -30.04 3.42 -8.05
C ALA A 234 -30.26 3.76 -9.53
N GLU A 235 -29.62 3.04 -10.46
CA GLU A 235 -29.84 3.18 -11.91
C GLU A 235 -31.17 2.56 -12.38
N PHE A 236 -31.80 1.71 -11.57
CA PHE A 236 -33.13 1.11 -11.84
C PHE A 236 -34.32 1.92 -11.32
N ARG A 237 -34.11 3.16 -10.82
CA ARG A 237 -35.17 4.09 -10.38
C ARG A 237 -35.22 5.35 -11.22
#